data_AF-O31682-F1
#
_entry.id   AF-O31682-F1
#
_cell.length_a   1.000
_cell.length_b   1.000
_cell.length_c   1.000
_cell.angle_alpha   90.00
_cell.angle_beta   90.00
_cell.angle_gamma   90.00
#
_symmetry.space_group_name_H-M   'P 1'
#
loop_
_entity.id
_entity.type
_entity.pdbx_description
1 polymer ?
#
loop_
_entity_poly.entity_id
_entity_poly.type
_entity_poly.pdbx_seq_one_letter_code
_entity_poly.pdbx_strand_id
1 'polypeptide(L)'
;MFQMSYYYSGLGWDFIQHVDQTNGVLNVVSPDFFYIRKDGSLLLRSANPDVIKALHRRKLKVVPFLSNHWDQDLGRFALMNRVLLAKQISHAIEELDLDGVNIDIENLTEKDRNLFTDFIRLVRKSIPRHKEVSVAVAANPFGWTKGWHGSYDYEYLAKYADYLMVMAYDESRLAGPTASVGWVEKSIQYVLTQKISPQKLVLGLPFYGRCWMEGQSASQAIPLYLVVSKKA
;
A
#
# COMPACT_ATOMS: atom_id res chain seq x y z
N MET A 1 -13.39 -4.37 -13.63
CA MET A 1 -13.11 -4.65 -12.20
C MET A 1 -11.69 -4.19 -11.94
N PHE A 2 -11.43 -3.40 -10.90
CA PHE A 2 -10.08 -2.93 -10.57
C PHE A 2 -9.26 -4.08 -9.97
N GLN A 3 -8.09 -4.36 -10.53
CA GLN A 3 -7.13 -5.34 -10.02
C GLN A 3 -5.73 -4.71 -9.98
N MET A 4 -5.14 -4.69 -8.78
CA MET A 4 -3.81 -4.15 -8.51
C MET A 4 -2.95 -5.18 -7.78
N SER A 5 -1.66 -5.23 -8.10
CA SER A 5 -0.68 -6.03 -7.36
C SER A 5 0.41 -5.14 -6.78
N TYR A 6 0.69 -5.31 -5.48
CA TYR A 6 1.92 -4.84 -4.85
C TYR A 6 3.09 -5.68 -5.33
N TYR A 7 4.22 -5.02 -5.57
CA TYR A 7 5.44 -5.71 -5.95
C TYR A 7 6.61 -5.25 -5.07
N TYR A 8 6.98 -6.10 -4.10
CA TYR A 8 7.94 -5.78 -3.04
C TYR A 8 9.36 -6.33 -3.31
N SER A 9 9.52 -7.25 -4.27
CA SER A 9 10.79 -7.96 -4.48
C SER A 9 10.97 -8.46 -5.93
N GLY A 10 11.95 -7.90 -6.65
CA GLY A 10 12.39 -8.38 -7.97
C GLY A 10 12.48 -7.28 -9.02
N LEU A 11 13.57 -6.52 -9.02
CA LEU A 11 13.69 -5.30 -9.81
C LEU A 11 13.95 -5.59 -11.29
N GLY A 12 13.51 -4.68 -12.17
CA GLY A 12 13.86 -4.74 -13.58
C GLY A 12 12.99 -5.68 -14.41
N TRP A 13 13.61 -6.50 -15.25
CA TRP A 13 12.91 -7.36 -16.21
C TRP A 13 12.21 -8.56 -15.57
N ASP A 14 12.63 -8.99 -14.38
CA ASP A 14 11.95 -10.07 -13.64
C ASP A 14 10.53 -9.65 -13.24
N PHE A 15 10.32 -8.36 -12.95
CA PHE A 15 8.99 -7.82 -12.68
C PHE A 15 8.05 -7.99 -13.88
N ILE A 16 8.54 -7.76 -15.09
CA ILE A 16 7.76 -7.92 -16.31
C ILE A 16 7.32 -9.38 -16.49
N GLN A 17 8.18 -10.35 -16.16
CA GLN A 17 7.83 -11.76 -16.26
C GLN A 17 6.69 -12.13 -15.30
N HIS A 18 6.74 -11.67 -14.06
CA HIS A 18 5.65 -11.89 -13.10
C HIS A 18 4.34 -11.23 -13.54
N VAL A 19 4.42 -10.03 -14.11
CA VAL A 19 3.26 -9.34 -14.69
C VAL A 19 2.67 -10.14 -15.85
N ASP A 20 3.50 -10.66 -16.75
CA ASP A 20 3.05 -11.45 -17.90
C ASP A 20 2.38 -12.78 -17.46
N GLN A 21 2.84 -13.38 -16.35
CA GLN A 21 2.21 -14.56 -15.74
C GLN A 21 0.79 -14.30 -15.21
N THR A 22 0.39 -13.04 -15.03
CA THR A 22 -0.99 -12.69 -14.65
C THR A 22 -1.98 -12.81 -15.82
N ASN A 23 -1.51 -13.14 -17.03
CA ASN A 23 -2.32 -13.32 -18.23
C ASN A 23 -3.25 -12.14 -18.53
N GLY A 24 -2.79 -10.91 -18.28
CA GLY A 24 -3.54 -9.68 -18.56
C GLY A 24 -4.68 -9.38 -17.59
N VAL A 25 -4.76 -10.05 -16.43
CA VAL A 25 -5.80 -9.80 -15.41
C VAL A 25 -5.58 -8.46 -14.68
N LEU A 26 -4.32 -8.04 -14.49
CA LEU A 26 -4.00 -6.79 -13.80
C LEU A 26 -4.35 -5.56 -14.64
N ASN A 27 -4.77 -4.49 -13.97
CA ASN A 27 -4.94 -3.17 -14.58
C ASN A 27 -3.91 -2.16 -14.06
N VAL A 28 -3.47 -2.36 -12.81
CA VAL A 28 -2.53 -1.49 -12.12
C VAL A 28 -1.44 -2.35 -11.48
N VAL A 29 -0.21 -1.85 -11.51
CA VAL A 29 0.89 -2.41 -10.73
C VAL A 29 1.45 -1.35 -9.79
N SER A 30 1.78 -1.77 -8.57
CA SER A 30 2.31 -0.89 -7.52
C SER A 30 3.72 -1.33 -7.10
N PRO A 31 4.76 -0.85 -7.81
CA PRO A 31 6.15 -1.15 -7.47
C PRO A 31 6.67 -0.28 -6.32
N ASP A 32 7.72 -0.76 -5.66
CA ASP A 32 8.37 -0.17 -4.49
C ASP A 32 9.33 0.99 -4.83
N PHE A 33 8.93 1.90 -5.70
CA PHE A 33 9.85 2.94 -6.18
C PHE A 33 10.09 4.07 -5.19
N PHE A 34 9.19 4.31 -4.25
CA PHE A 34 9.23 5.48 -3.39
C PHE A 34 9.54 5.10 -1.95
N TYR A 35 10.71 5.53 -1.49
CA TYR A 35 11.21 5.34 -0.13
C TYR A 35 11.34 6.69 0.56
N ILE A 36 11.47 6.68 1.88
CA ILE A 36 11.64 7.89 2.69
C ILE A 36 13.07 7.96 3.21
N ARG A 37 13.75 9.09 2.99
CA ARG A 37 15.05 9.39 3.60
C ARG A 37 14.90 9.82 5.06
N LYS A 38 16.00 9.78 5.81
CA LYS A 38 16.06 10.23 7.22
C LYS A 38 15.75 11.73 7.42
N ASP A 39 15.75 12.53 6.36
CA ASP A 39 15.32 13.94 6.39
C ASP A 39 13.86 14.13 5.94
N GLY A 40 13.11 13.05 5.71
CA GLY A 40 11.73 13.07 5.24
C GLY A 40 11.56 13.33 3.74
N SER A 41 12.66 13.43 2.97
CA SER A 41 12.61 13.59 1.51
C SER A 41 12.42 12.26 0.77
N LEU A 42 11.98 12.33 -0.49
CA LEU A 42 11.74 11.18 -1.36
C LEU A 42 13.04 10.54 -1.86
N LEU A 43 13.24 9.26 -1.57
CA LEU A 43 14.27 8.43 -2.19
C LEU A 43 13.64 7.58 -3.31
N LEU A 44 14.11 7.74 -4.54
CA LEU A 44 13.74 6.85 -5.65
C LEU A 44 14.57 5.57 -5.59
N ARG A 45 13.89 4.42 -5.60
CA ARG A 45 14.48 3.09 -5.69
C ARG A 45 14.10 2.46 -7.03
N SER A 46 15.09 2.14 -7.85
CA SER A 46 14.90 1.24 -9.02
C SER A 46 13.78 1.63 -9.99
N ALA A 47 13.43 2.92 -10.07
CA ALA A 47 12.45 3.46 -10.99
C ALA A 47 13.03 3.56 -12.41
N ASN A 48 13.17 2.42 -13.09
CA ASN A 48 13.73 2.35 -14.43
C ASN A 48 12.68 2.79 -15.49
N PRO A 49 12.92 3.88 -16.25
CA PRO A 49 11.99 4.35 -17.28
C PRO A 49 11.66 3.31 -18.36
N ASP A 50 12.60 2.44 -18.72
CA ASP A 50 12.36 1.39 -19.73
C ASP A 50 11.39 0.32 -19.22
N VAL A 51 11.46 0.00 -17.93
CA VAL A 51 10.53 -0.94 -17.28
C VAL A 51 9.14 -0.31 -17.20
N ILE A 52 9.05 0.96 -16.83
CA ILE A 52 7.78 1.71 -16.79
C ILE A 52 7.13 1.72 -18.18
N LYS A 53 7.89 2.07 -19.23
CA LYS A 53 7.41 2.04 -20.61
C LYS A 53 6.98 0.64 -21.07
N ALA A 54 7.69 -0.41 -20.65
CA ALA A 54 7.32 -1.79 -20.95
C ALA A 54 6.01 -2.21 -20.27
N LEU A 55 5.71 -1.70 -19.07
CA LEU A 55 4.44 -1.89 -18.38
C LEU A 55 3.30 -1.12 -19.08
N HIS A 56 3.53 0.14 -19.47
CA HIS A 56 2.53 0.92 -20.22
C HIS A 56 2.18 0.31 -21.57
N ARG A 57 3.15 -0.29 -22.28
CA ARG A 57 2.90 -1.05 -23.52
C ARG A 57 1.96 -2.23 -23.32
N ARG A 58 1.88 -2.76 -22.10
CA ARG A 58 0.93 -3.82 -21.69
C ARG A 58 -0.41 -3.24 -21.22
N LYS A 59 -0.63 -1.93 -21.40
CA LYS A 59 -1.83 -1.19 -20.98
C LYS A 59 -2.05 -1.19 -19.46
N LEU A 60 -0.97 -1.35 -18.69
CA LEU A 60 -1.00 -1.27 -17.23
C LEU A 60 -0.74 0.16 -16.79
N LYS A 61 -1.46 0.61 -15.76
CA LYS A 61 -1.07 1.79 -14.99
C LYS A 61 0.05 1.43 -14.01
N VAL A 62 1.02 2.31 -13.85
CA VAL A 62 2.13 2.17 -12.90
C VAL A 62 1.95 3.18 -11.78
N VAL A 63 1.55 2.71 -10.59
CA VAL A 63 1.23 3.54 -9.41
C VAL A 63 2.13 3.12 -8.27
N PRO A 64 3.37 3.65 -8.15
CA PRO A 64 4.29 3.21 -7.13
C PRO A 64 3.79 3.51 -5.72
N PHE A 65 4.18 2.68 -4.77
CA PHE A 65 3.88 2.94 -3.38
C PHE A 65 5.04 3.65 -2.67
N LEU A 66 4.68 4.62 -1.82
CA LEU A 66 5.60 5.26 -0.87
C LEU A 66 5.60 4.47 0.42
N SER A 67 6.75 3.91 0.80
CA SER A 67 6.90 3.07 1.98
C SER A 67 7.87 3.64 3.00
N ASN A 68 7.49 3.55 4.29
CA ASN A 68 8.41 3.70 5.42
C ASN A 68 8.96 2.37 5.94
N HIS A 69 8.56 1.23 5.35
CA HIS A 69 8.99 -0.12 5.76
C HIS A 69 8.82 -0.38 7.25
N TRP A 70 7.68 0.02 7.81
CA TRP A 70 7.38 -0.06 9.25
C TRP A 70 8.26 0.80 10.17
N ASP A 71 9.26 1.52 9.64
CA ASP A 71 10.08 2.43 10.44
C ASP A 71 9.27 3.67 10.82
N GLN A 72 8.90 3.74 12.10
CA GLN A 72 8.06 4.81 12.63
C GLN A 72 8.74 6.18 12.52
N ASP A 73 10.05 6.25 12.68
CA ASP A 73 10.79 7.52 12.61
C ASP A 73 10.81 8.04 11.17
N LEU A 74 11.03 7.17 10.19
CA LEU A 74 10.90 7.54 8.77
C LEU A 74 9.49 8.03 8.45
N GLY A 75 8.45 7.34 8.96
CA GLY A 75 7.07 7.79 8.84
C GLY A 75 6.87 9.21 9.38
N ARG A 76 7.38 9.49 10.58
CA ARG A 76 7.30 10.84 11.19
C ARG A 76 8.13 11.88 10.44
N PHE A 77 9.31 11.54 9.94
CA PHE A 77 10.12 12.46 9.13
C PHE A 77 9.39 12.84 7.84
N ALA A 78 8.72 11.89 7.18
CA ALA A 78 7.85 12.19 6.04
C ALA A 78 6.73 13.18 6.42
N LEU A 79 6.09 13.01 7.58
CA LEU A 79 5.04 13.93 8.04
C LEU A 79 5.57 15.32 8.43
N MET A 80 6.76 15.39 9.03
CA MET A 80 7.44 16.64 9.34
C MET A 80 7.80 17.40 8.06
N ASN A 81 8.23 16.69 7.01
CA ASN A 81 8.64 17.28 5.74
C ASN A 81 7.57 17.18 4.62
N ARG A 82 6.30 16.96 4.99
CA ARG A 82 5.19 16.62 4.08
C ARG A 82 4.98 17.59 2.91
N VAL A 83 5.30 18.87 3.08
CA VAL A 83 5.18 19.89 2.01
C VAL A 83 6.23 19.65 0.93
N LEU A 84 7.48 19.36 1.31
CA LEU A 84 8.54 19.04 0.36
C LEU A 84 8.27 17.68 -0.28
N LEU A 85 7.96 16.68 0.54
CA LEU A 85 7.75 15.31 0.08
C LEU A 85 6.59 15.23 -0.93
N ALA A 86 5.46 15.89 -0.68
CA ALA A 86 4.34 15.93 -1.64
C ALA A 86 4.76 16.53 -3.01
N LYS A 87 5.61 17.57 -3.00
CA LYS A 87 6.14 18.15 -4.25
C LYS A 87 7.11 17.21 -4.95
N GLN A 88 7.98 16.53 -4.22
CA GLN A 88 8.93 15.57 -4.79
C GLN A 88 8.22 14.36 -5.40
N ILE A 89 7.17 13.85 -4.75
CA ILE A 89 6.32 12.79 -5.30
C ILE A 89 5.67 13.25 -6.60
N SER A 90 5.07 14.44 -6.62
CA SER A 90 4.47 14.98 -7.85
C SER A 90 5.48 15.12 -8.98
N HIS A 91 6.67 15.65 -8.67
CA HIS A 91 7.74 15.80 -9.66
C HIS A 91 8.20 14.44 -10.23
N ALA A 92 8.41 13.45 -9.36
CA ALA A 92 8.78 12.10 -9.79
C ALA A 92 7.68 11.43 -10.65
N ILE A 93 6.40 11.66 -10.34
CA ILE A 93 5.28 11.17 -11.14
C ILE A 93 5.31 11.74 -12.55
N GLU A 94 5.56 13.05 -12.70
CA GLU A 94 5.62 13.70 -14.00
C GLU A 94 6.88 13.32 -14.78
N GLU A 95 8.04 13.29 -14.11
CA GLU A 95 9.33 12.97 -14.74
C GLU A 95 9.40 11.53 -15.28
N LEU A 96 8.82 10.58 -14.54
CA LEU A 96 8.86 9.16 -14.86
C LEU A 96 7.60 8.66 -15.60
N ASP A 97 6.68 9.57 -15.95
CA ASP A 97 5.37 9.26 -16.54
C ASP A 97 4.54 8.23 -15.74
N LEU A 98 4.62 8.28 -14.41
CA LEU A 98 3.86 7.38 -13.54
C LEU A 98 2.38 7.76 -13.53
N ASP A 99 1.50 6.82 -13.20
CA ASP A 99 0.05 7.02 -13.22
C ASP A 99 -0.52 7.51 -11.89
N GLY A 100 0.30 7.61 -10.84
CA GLY A 100 -0.12 8.05 -9.52
C GLY A 100 0.84 7.66 -8.40
N VAL A 101 0.33 7.68 -7.16
CA VAL A 101 1.03 7.18 -5.97
C VAL A 101 0.06 6.45 -5.04
N ASN A 102 0.53 5.37 -4.45
CA ASN A 102 -0.10 4.70 -3.31
C ASN A 102 0.66 5.03 -2.03
N ILE A 103 0.07 5.77 -1.09
CA ILE A 103 0.75 6.14 0.15
C ILE A 103 0.60 5.01 1.17
N ASP A 104 1.73 4.37 1.51
CA ASP A 104 1.80 3.23 2.41
C ASP A 104 2.76 3.51 3.58
N ILE A 105 2.30 4.42 4.46
CA ILE A 105 3.02 4.74 5.69
C ILE A 105 2.37 3.99 6.84
N GLU A 106 3.10 3.04 7.40
CA GLU A 106 2.64 2.13 8.45
C GLU A 106 3.29 2.44 9.80
N ASN A 107 2.84 1.78 10.86
CA ASN A 107 3.40 1.89 12.21
C ASN A 107 3.39 3.32 12.83
N LEU A 108 2.57 4.22 12.30
CA LEU A 108 2.24 5.49 12.96
C LEU A 108 1.26 5.25 14.12
N THR A 109 0.87 6.30 14.83
CA THR A 109 -0.18 6.20 15.85
C THR A 109 -1.25 7.27 15.72
N GLU A 110 -2.25 7.26 16.60
CA GLU A 110 -3.28 8.28 16.68
C GLU A 110 -2.74 9.70 16.85
N LYS A 111 -1.52 9.85 17.39
CA LYS A 111 -0.83 11.14 17.54
C LYS A 111 -0.43 11.75 16.20
N ASP A 112 -0.19 10.90 15.21
CA ASP A 112 0.27 11.28 13.88
C ASP A 112 -0.90 11.46 12.90
N ARG A 113 -2.12 11.04 13.28
CA ARG A 113 -3.34 10.98 12.43
C ARG A 113 -3.61 12.27 11.65
N ASN A 114 -3.59 13.41 12.33
CA ASN A 114 -3.91 14.70 11.71
C ASN A 114 -2.83 15.14 10.72
N LEU A 115 -1.55 14.91 11.06
CA LEU A 115 -0.44 15.21 10.16
C LEU A 115 -0.42 14.28 8.95
N PHE A 116 -0.78 13.00 9.13
CA PHE A 116 -0.90 12.06 8.02
C PHE A 116 -2.05 12.46 7.08
N THR A 117 -3.20 12.83 7.63
CA THR A 117 -4.33 13.36 6.84
C THR A 117 -3.94 14.61 6.05
N ASP A 118 -3.22 15.55 6.68
CA ASP A 118 -2.72 16.76 6.00
C ASP A 118 -1.70 16.44 4.91
N PHE A 119 -0.86 15.41 5.11
CA PHE A 119 0.06 14.94 4.08
C PHE A 119 -0.71 14.42 2.84
N ILE A 120 -1.74 13.59 3.01
CA ILE A 120 -2.54 13.12 1.87
C ILE A 120 -3.23 14.28 1.16
N ARG A 121 -3.74 15.26 1.90
CA ARG A 121 -4.30 16.51 1.33
C ARG A 121 -3.27 17.25 0.47
N LEU A 122 -2.02 17.36 0.94
CA LEU A 122 -0.94 18.01 0.20
C LEU A 122 -0.54 17.22 -1.05
N VAL A 123 -0.42 15.90 -0.95
CA VAL A 123 -0.14 14.99 -2.08
C VAL A 123 -1.20 15.16 -3.17
N ARG A 124 -2.49 15.08 -2.82
CA ARG A 124 -3.60 15.28 -3.78
C ARG A 124 -3.58 16.67 -4.42
N LYS A 125 -3.21 17.71 -3.66
CA LYS A 125 -3.11 19.08 -4.18
C LYS A 125 -1.93 19.25 -5.15
N SER A 126 -0.81 18.58 -4.89
CA SER A 126 0.40 18.68 -5.71
C SER A 126 0.28 17.89 -7.02
N ILE A 127 -0.32 16.70 -6.98
CA ILE A 127 -0.38 15.79 -8.13
C ILE A 127 -1.47 16.20 -9.14
N PRO A 128 -1.21 16.16 -10.46
CA PRO A 128 -2.21 16.42 -11.50
C PRO A 128 -3.50 15.60 -11.31
N ARG A 129 -4.66 16.22 -11.53
CA ARG A 129 -5.98 15.63 -11.22
C ARG A 129 -6.28 14.29 -11.89
N HIS A 130 -5.65 13.99 -13.02
CA HIS A 130 -5.86 12.75 -13.77
C HIS A 130 -4.96 11.60 -13.29
N LYS A 131 -4.01 11.87 -12.38
CA LYS A 131 -3.15 10.87 -11.75
C LYS A 131 -3.75 10.42 -10.42
N GLU A 132 -3.58 9.13 -10.13
CA GLU A 132 -4.16 8.43 -8.99
C GLU A 132 -3.47 8.80 -7.67
N VAL A 133 -4.25 8.94 -6.60
CA VAL A 133 -3.77 9.00 -5.23
C VAL A 133 -4.55 7.98 -4.41
N SER A 134 -3.89 6.92 -3.98
CA SER A 134 -4.46 5.94 -3.06
C SER A 134 -3.71 5.94 -1.74
N VAL A 135 -4.34 5.37 -0.71
CA VAL A 135 -3.74 5.26 0.63
C VAL A 135 -3.97 3.86 1.15
N ALA A 136 -2.89 3.17 1.51
CA ALA A 136 -2.95 1.92 2.24
C ALA A 136 -3.30 2.21 3.71
N VAL A 137 -4.31 1.53 4.23
CA VAL A 137 -4.81 1.71 5.58
C VAL A 137 -4.94 0.36 6.26
N ALA A 138 -4.63 0.31 7.56
CA ALA A 138 -4.78 -0.92 8.32
C ALA A 138 -6.25 -1.38 8.33
N ALA A 139 -6.44 -2.70 8.38
CA ALA A 139 -7.71 -3.26 8.81
C ALA A 139 -8.03 -2.83 10.25
N ASN A 140 -9.31 -2.64 10.55
CA ASN A 140 -9.73 -2.19 11.88
C ASN A 140 -11.10 -2.78 12.27
N PRO A 141 -11.19 -4.11 12.47
CA PRO A 141 -12.47 -4.80 12.66
C PRO A 141 -13.20 -4.44 13.97
N PHE A 142 -12.52 -3.75 14.90
CA PHE A 142 -13.07 -3.40 16.21
C PHE A 142 -13.07 -1.89 16.48
N GLY A 143 -12.77 -1.07 15.47
CA GLY A 143 -12.77 0.38 15.60
C GLY A 143 -11.77 0.93 16.62
N TRP A 144 -10.59 0.31 16.70
CA TRP A 144 -9.49 0.79 17.52
C TRP A 144 -9.08 2.21 17.13
N THR A 145 -9.01 3.09 18.12
CA THR A 145 -8.69 4.51 17.94
C THR A 145 -7.28 4.87 18.38
N LYS A 146 -6.50 3.89 18.86
CA LYS A 146 -5.12 4.06 19.34
C LYS A 146 -4.16 3.09 18.66
N GLY A 147 -2.87 3.41 18.71
CA GLY A 147 -1.81 2.64 18.05
C GLY A 147 -1.91 2.72 16.53
N TRP A 148 -1.39 1.71 15.84
CA TRP A 148 -1.33 1.66 14.38
C TRP A 148 -2.67 1.89 13.70
N HIS A 149 -3.72 1.18 14.11
CA HIS A 149 -5.08 1.35 13.59
C HIS A 149 -5.65 2.76 13.84
N GLY A 150 -5.21 3.41 14.92
CA GLY A 150 -5.59 4.77 15.28
C GLY A 150 -4.99 5.84 14.38
N SER A 151 -3.98 5.53 13.56
CA SER A 151 -3.31 6.51 12.68
C SER A 151 -4.16 6.98 11.49
N TYR A 152 -5.21 6.24 11.13
CA TYR A 152 -5.99 6.49 9.92
C TYR A 152 -7.32 7.19 10.23
N ASP A 153 -7.50 8.41 9.71
CA ASP A 153 -8.81 9.05 9.64
C ASP A 153 -9.48 8.68 8.31
N TYR A 154 -10.17 7.55 8.28
CA TYR A 154 -10.72 7.02 7.02
C TYR A 154 -11.62 8.05 6.30
N GLU A 155 -12.46 8.80 7.03
CA GLU A 155 -13.37 9.79 6.43
C GLU A 155 -12.58 10.88 5.70
N TYR A 156 -11.59 11.49 6.36
CA TYR A 156 -10.83 12.58 5.77
C TYR A 156 -9.77 12.11 4.76
N LEU A 157 -9.17 10.94 4.96
CA LEU A 157 -8.28 10.34 3.96
C LEU A 157 -9.04 10.09 2.64
N ALA A 158 -10.26 9.53 2.72
CA ALA A 158 -11.09 9.28 1.54
C ALA A 158 -11.57 10.57 0.84
N LYS A 159 -11.50 11.75 1.46
CA LYS A 159 -11.76 13.03 0.77
C LYS A 159 -10.63 13.41 -0.19
N TYR A 160 -9.40 12.97 0.09
CA TYR A 160 -8.21 13.33 -0.68
C TYR A 160 -7.66 12.18 -1.54
N ALA A 161 -8.00 10.94 -1.20
CA ALA A 161 -7.67 9.76 -1.99
C ALA A 161 -8.79 9.40 -2.98
N ASP A 162 -8.40 8.82 -4.11
CA ASP A 162 -9.30 8.18 -5.07
C ASP A 162 -9.91 6.91 -4.45
N TYR A 163 -9.11 6.13 -3.73
CA TYR A 163 -9.57 5.02 -2.88
C TYR A 163 -8.65 4.78 -1.69
N LEU A 164 -9.20 4.11 -0.66
CA LEU A 164 -8.45 3.53 0.44
C LEU A 164 -8.26 2.04 0.18
N MET A 165 -7.01 1.58 0.21
CA MET A 165 -6.67 0.17 0.17
C MET A 165 -6.62 -0.38 1.59
N VAL A 166 -7.64 -1.13 1.98
CA VAL A 166 -7.68 -1.76 3.30
C VAL A 166 -6.82 -3.00 3.29
N MET A 167 -5.70 -2.96 4.02
CA MET A 167 -4.77 -4.07 4.19
C MET A 167 -5.36 -5.11 5.12
N ALA A 168 -6.35 -5.84 4.61
CA ALA A 168 -7.08 -6.86 5.33
C ALA A 168 -6.32 -8.19 5.37
N TYR A 169 -5.15 -8.17 5.98
CA TYR A 169 -4.32 -9.33 6.28
C TYR A 169 -3.45 -9.09 7.52
N ASP A 170 -2.65 -10.10 7.88
CA ASP A 170 -1.86 -10.13 9.11
C ASP A 170 -2.71 -10.01 10.38
N GLU A 171 -3.86 -10.69 10.36
CA GLU A 171 -4.84 -10.72 11.46
C GLU A 171 -4.22 -11.09 12.82
N SER A 172 -3.32 -12.08 12.84
CA SER A 172 -2.74 -12.60 14.08
C SER A 172 -1.31 -13.07 13.90
N ARG A 173 -0.53 -12.95 14.98
CA ARG A 173 0.80 -13.59 15.10
C ARG A 173 0.69 -15.06 15.53
N LEU A 174 -0.45 -15.46 16.07
CA LEU A 174 -0.72 -16.85 16.45
C LEU A 174 -1.03 -17.69 15.21
N ALA A 175 -0.84 -19.00 15.33
CA ALA A 175 -1.20 -19.95 14.29
C ALA A 175 -2.68 -19.79 13.91
N GLY A 176 -2.95 -19.61 12.62
CA GLY A 176 -4.28 -19.32 12.13
C GLY A 176 -4.31 -18.77 10.72
N PRO A 177 -5.47 -18.33 10.24
CA PRO A 177 -5.59 -17.66 8.95
C PRO A 177 -4.84 -16.31 8.96
N THR A 178 -4.16 -15.99 7.85
CA THR A 178 -3.58 -14.66 7.63
C THR A 178 -4.66 -13.59 7.49
N ALA A 179 -5.82 -13.96 6.94
CA ALA A 179 -6.99 -13.10 6.75
C ALA A 179 -8.26 -13.96 6.83
N SER A 180 -8.82 -14.16 8.04
CA SER A 180 -10.08 -14.90 8.18
C SER A 180 -11.24 -14.10 7.59
N VAL A 181 -12.23 -14.82 7.03
CA VAL A 181 -13.42 -14.18 6.44
C VAL A 181 -14.11 -13.24 7.44
N GLY A 182 -14.29 -13.66 8.69
CA GLY A 182 -14.96 -12.84 9.71
C GLY A 182 -14.18 -11.58 10.11
N TRP A 183 -12.86 -11.65 10.15
CA TRP A 183 -12.01 -10.48 10.43
C TRP A 183 -11.98 -9.51 9.24
N VAL A 184 -11.92 -10.03 8.02
CA VAL A 184 -12.00 -9.25 6.77
C VAL A 184 -13.36 -8.55 6.68
N GLU A 185 -14.45 -9.28 6.89
CA GLU A 185 -15.81 -8.76 6.84
C GLU A 185 -16.03 -7.64 7.86
N LYS A 186 -15.62 -7.83 9.12
CA LYS A 186 -15.71 -6.79 10.15
C LYS A 186 -14.89 -5.55 9.81
N SER A 187 -13.73 -5.73 9.18
CA SER A 187 -12.90 -4.59 8.74
C SER A 187 -13.59 -3.79 7.62
N ILE A 188 -14.21 -4.47 6.66
CA ILE A 188 -15.03 -3.82 5.61
C ILE A 188 -16.21 -3.09 6.25
N GLN A 189 -16.96 -3.76 7.12
CA GLN A 189 -18.09 -3.17 7.84
C GLN A 189 -17.68 -1.91 8.60
N TYR A 190 -16.55 -1.95 9.31
CA TYR A 190 -16.03 -0.78 10.01
C TYR A 190 -15.76 0.39 9.05
N VAL A 191 -15.06 0.18 7.94
CA VAL A 191 -14.81 1.26 6.96
C VAL A 191 -16.12 1.85 6.42
N LEU A 192 -17.13 1.02 6.17
CA LEU A 192 -18.44 1.46 5.72
C LEU A 192 -19.19 2.33 6.75
N THR A 193 -18.87 2.22 8.04
CA THR A 193 -19.40 3.13 9.08
C THR A 193 -18.76 4.52 9.08
N GLN A 194 -17.60 4.69 8.42
CA GLN A 194 -16.80 5.93 8.47
C GLN A 194 -17.23 6.99 7.42
N LYS A 195 -18.50 6.95 6.96
CA LYS A 195 -19.06 7.89 5.95
C LYS A 195 -18.30 7.92 4.62
N ILE A 196 -17.76 6.78 4.21
CA ILE A 196 -17.02 6.64 2.95
C ILE A 196 -17.92 5.98 1.91
N SER A 197 -17.88 6.49 0.68
CA SER A 197 -18.53 5.84 -0.45
C SER A 197 -17.92 4.44 -0.66
N PRO A 198 -18.72 3.36 -0.75
CA PRO A 198 -18.20 2.01 -0.96
C PRO A 198 -17.32 1.87 -2.21
N GLN A 199 -17.50 2.73 -3.21
CA GLN A 199 -16.71 2.75 -4.44
C GLN A 199 -15.26 3.23 -4.22
N LYS A 200 -14.99 3.89 -3.08
CA LYS A 200 -13.64 4.30 -2.66
C LYS A 200 -12.93 3.25 -1.80
N LEU A 201 -13.52 2.07 -1.61
CA LEU A 201 -12.91 0.98 -0.87
C LEU A 201 -12.32 -0.04 -1.84
N VAL A 202 -11.02 -0.31 -1.69
CA VAL A 202 -10.34 -1.45 -2.31
C VAL A 202 -9.87 -2.38 -1.21
N LEU A 203 -10.18 -3.67 -1.35
CA LEU A 203 -9.76 -4.70 -0.40
C LEU A 203 -8.41 -5.29 -0.81
N GLY A 204 -7.41 -5.16 0.06
CA GLY A 204 -6.15 -5.88 -0.07
C GLY A 204 -6.30 -7.33 0.33
N LEU A 205 -5.80 -8.24 -0.51
CA LEU A 205 -5.81 -9.69 -0.26
C LEU A 205 -4.38 -10.22 -0.18
N PRO A 206 -4.05 -11.08 0.80
CA PRO A 206 -2.72 -11.67 0.89
C PRO A 206 -2.60 -12.84 -0.10
N PHE A 207 -1.57 -12.80 -0.95
CA PHE A 207 -1.13 -13.96 -1.74
C PHE A 207 -0.05 -14.78 -1.00
N TYR A 208 -0.10 -14.80 0.32
CA TYR A 208 0.80 -15.55 1.18
C TYR A 208 0.05 -16.10 2.40
N GLY A 209 0.56 -17.20 2.93
CA GLY A 209 0.22 -17.70 4.26
C GLY A 209 1.37 -17.43 5.24
N ARG A 210 1.15 -17.77 6.51
CA ARG A 210 2.22 -17.79 7.51
C ARG A 210 2.52 -19.24 7.90
N CYS A 211 3.78 -19.54 8.17
CA CYS A 211 4.25 -20.81 8.68
C CYS A 211 4.77 -20.62 10.09
N TRP A 212 4.29 -21.43 11.03
CA TRP A 212 4.73 -21.45 12.42
C TRP A 212 5.51 -22.73 12.65
N MET A 213 6.73 -22.59 13.16
CA MET A 213 7.59 -23.71 13.53
C MET A 213 7.55 -23.86 15.05
N GLU A 214 7.39 -25.10 15.54
CA GLU A 214 7.46 -25.38 16.97
C GLU A 214 8.80 -24.88 17.55
N GLY A 215 8.72 -24.22 18.72
CA GLY A 215 9.89 -23.61 19.36
C GLY A 215 10.31 -22.24 18.82
N GLN A 216 9.66 -21.71 17.78
CA GLN A 216 9.93 -20.36 17.26
C GLN A 216 8.82 -19.38 17.64
N SER A 217 9.19 -18.17 18.07
CA SER A 217 8.24 -17.13 18.47
C SER A 217 7.64 -16.35 17.29
N ALA A 218 8.22 -16.48 16.10
CA ALA A 218 7.82 -15.73 14.91
C ALA A 218 7.44 -16.67 13.76
N SER A 219 6.35 -16.33 13.07
CA SER A 219 5.98 -16.99 11.82
C SER A 219 6.78 -16.46 10.64
N GLN A 220 6.99 -17.28 9.62
CA GLN A 220 7.52 -16.85 8.32
C GLN A 220 6.38 -16.69 7.30
N ALA A 221 6.36 -15.62 6.52
CA ALA A 221 5.47 -15.50 5.37
C ALA A 221 5.91 -16.44 4.25
N ILE A 222 4.97 -17.22 3.70
CA ILE A 222 5.20 -18.15 2.60
C ILE A 222 4.25 -17.78 1.45
N PRO A 223 4.75 -17.51 0.23
CA PRO A 223 3.90 -17.28 -0.93
C PRO A 223 2.92 -18.43 -1.17
N LEU A 224 1.70 -18.12 -1.61
CA LEU A 224 0.64 -19.11 -1.79
C LEU A 224 1.04 -20.25 -2.73
N TYR A 225 1.87 -19.99 -3.75
CA TYR A 225 2.34 -21.02 -4.68
C TYR A 225 3.24 -22.08 -4.02
N LEU A 226 3.88 -21.78 -2.88
CA LEU A 226 4.63 -22.76 -2.08
C LEU A 226 3.75 -23.52 -1.09
N VAL A 227 2.56 -23.01 -0.76
CA VAL A 227 1.62 -23.67 0.17
C VAL A 227 0.94 -24.88 -0.51
N VAL A 228 0.80 -24.86 -1.83
CA VAL A 228 0.15 -25.94 -2.60
C VAL A 228 1.13 -27.08 -2.95
N SER A 229 2.44 -26.95 -2.69
CA SER A 229 3.43 -27.99 -3.02
C SER A 229 3.54 -29.10 -1.96
N LYS A 230 2.41 -29.69 -1.55
CA LYS A 230 2.36 -31.05 -0.99
C LYS A 230 1.13 -31.81 -1.51
N LYS A 231 1.22 -32.22 -2.77
CA LYS A 231 0.67 -33.50 -3.23
C LYS A 231 1.82 -34.31 -3.79
N ALA A 232 2.39 -35.17 -2.97
CA ALA A 232 3.07 -36.38 -3.39
C ALA A 232 2.24 -37.54 -2.86
#